data_AF-V2ZA44-F1
#
_entry.id   AF-V2ZA44-F1
#
_cell.length_a   1.000
_cell.length_b   1.000
_cell.length_c   1.000
_cell.angle_alpha   90.00
_cell.angle_beta   90.00
_cell.angle_gamma   90.00
#
_symmetry.space_group_name_H-M   'P 1'
#
loop_
_entity.id
_entity.type
_entity.pdbx_description
1 polymer ?
#
loop_
_entity_poly.entity_id
_entity_poly.type
_entity_poly.pdbx_seq_one_letter_code
_entity_poly.pdbx_strand_id
1 'polypeptide(L)'
;MINKKTICNIGLILTVSLMIAIYLFRGAGSSRDRDSEILPIGSVMAALQGKTDNNQGFGLLGIQNINVSSYDETEVLNDVNNTGYEFEVYKSQVGLQGHILIMATKILKNGNVVVQLFKLINCFLFAFIILAISGEIYKRYGLNFSLSFFLVSLSTHWNVDFSRNLYWLEYTWFIPLLLGLCLINYNKKKVFIYPLFFISILIKCLCGYEFISVVMMGGIVFLIAEWSRDKVNRKEYTKDIIIVGLMSVFGFVAAYLIHAYACGNGDIANGLSFMKTNLWGRRMSLMSSVVNGSDAILLESINASVFSVLKMYMFEGLEGKLVSLFLFSAIICIIYQRKVLKKDNIFEIYLLVGMFLGAISWLLLAKPHSYIHTHINFVIWYMGFMQTCLYIVLNTMLEKKNIKLSIEKTE
;
A
#
# COMPACT_ATOMS: atom_id res chain seq x y z
N MET A 1 -35.12 8.10 -0.52
CA MET A 1 -34.58 9.48 -0.44
C MET A 1 -33.42 9.50 0.54
N ILE A 2 -32.24 9.97 0.12
CA ILE A 2 -31.09 10.15 1.01
C ILE A 2 -31.36 11.38 1.89
N ASN A 3 -31.24 11.26 3.21
CA ASN A 3 -31.51 12.35 4.15
C ASN A 3 -30.53 13.52 3.94
N LYS A 4 -31.00 14.77 4.03
CA LYS A 4 -30.20 16.00 3.94
C LYS A 4 -29.00 16.00 4.90
N LYS A 5 -29.12 15.44 6.11
CA LYS A 5 -28.00 15.26 7.07
C LYS A 5 -26.92 14.33 6.50
N THR A 6 -27.33 13.26 5.81
CA THR A 6 -26.41 12.32 5.14
C THR A 6 -25.70 12.98 3.95
N ILE A 7 -26.42 13.75 3.14
CA ILE A 7 -25.83 14.49 2.01
C ILE A 7 -24.78 15.51 2.51
N CYS A 8 -25.12 16.26 3.56
CA CYS A 8 -24.20 17.23 4.16
C CYS A 8 -22.93 16.56 4.70
N ASN A 9 -23.07 15.42 5.38
CA ASN A 9 -21.93 14.66 5.91
C ASN A 9 -21.04 14.09 4.79
N ILE A 10 -21.63 13.60 3.69
CA ILE A 10 -20.87 13.16 2.51
C ILE A 10 -20.10 14.33 1.91
N GLY A 11 -20.76 15.48 1.73
CA GLY A 11 -20.11 16.70 1.24
C GLY A 11 -18.92 17.12 2.09
N LEU A 12 -19.07 17.10 3.42
CA LEU A 12 -17.99 17.42 4.35
C LEU A 12 -16.81 16.45 4.22
N ILE A 13 -17.05 15.14 4.17
CA ILE A 13 -16.00 14.12 4.01
C ILE A 13 -15.24 14.35 2.70
N LEU A 14 -15.94 14.62 1.60
CA LEU A 14 -15.32 14.89 0.30
C LEU A 14 -14.46 16.16 0.34
N THR A 15 -14.95 17.23 0.95
CA THR A 15 -14.19 18.49 1.11
C THR A 15 -12.95 18.29 1.97
N VAL A 16 -13.06 17.60 3.10
CA VAL A 16 -11.90 17.31 3.97
C VAL A 16 -10.90 16.41 3.24
N SER A 17 -11.38 15.41 2.50
CA SER A 17 -10.51 14.53 1.68
C SER A 17 -9.76 15.35 0.63
N LEU A 18 -10.41 16.33 -0.01
CA LEU A 18 -9.77 17.22 -0.97
C LEU A 18 -8.73 18.14 -0.33
N MET A 19 -8.99 18.70 0.85
CA MET A 19 -8.02 19.51 1.59
C MET A 19 -6.77 18.70 1.95
N ILE A 20 -6.96 17.47 2.44
CA ILE A 20 -5.85 16.55 2.73
C ILE A 20 -5.13 16.16 1.44
N ALA A 21 -5.85 15.91 0.34
CA ALA A 21 -5.25 15.60 -0.95
C ALA A 21 -4.31 16.71 -1.42
N ILE A 22 -4.69 17.98 -1.27
CA ILE A 22 -3.85 19.14 -1.62
C ILE A 22 -2.61 19.20 -0.71
N TYR A 23 -2.77 18.92 0.59
CA TYR A 23 -1.65 18.82 1.52
C TYR A 23 -0.65 17.73 1.08
N LEU A 24 -1.14 16.53 0.82
CA LEU A 24 -0.34 15.39 0.37
C LEU A 24 0.37 15.70 -0.96
N PHE A 25 -0.37 16.25 -1.92
CA PHE A 25 0.15 16.57 -3.24
C PHE A 25 1.30 17.58 -3.19
N ARG A 26 1.23 18.56 -2.29
CA ARG A 26 2.28 19.56 -2.07
C ARG A 26 3.43 19.04 -1.20
N GLY A 27 3.14 18.14 -0.26
CA GLY A 27 4.13 17.56 0.64
C GLY A 27 5.00 16.48 0.00
N ALA A 28 4.49 15.78 -1.01
CA ALA A 28 5.18 14.71 -1.70
C ALA A 28 6.44 15.21 -2.45
N GLY A 29 7.60 14.63 -2.12
CA GLY A 29 8.85 14.83 -2.86
C GLY A 29 8.87 14.03 -4.16
N SER A 30 9.51 14.57 -5.21
CA SER A 30 9.66 13.91 -6.51
C SER A 30 10.98 13.13 -6.67
N SER A 31 11.79 13.01 -5.61
CA SER A 31 13.17 12.51 -5.70
C SER A 31 13.38 11.09 -5.19
N ARG A 32 12.44 10.50 -4.43
CA ARG A 32 12.70 9.24 -3.71
C ARG A 32 12.47 7.96 -4.51
N ASP A 33 11.64 8.01 -5.55
CA ASP A 33 11.36 6.85 -6.41
C ASP A 33 11.05 7.27 -7.86
N ARG A 34 12.05 7.89 -8.48
CA ARG A 34 12.01 8.26 -9.90
C ARG A 34 12.05 7.03 -10.81
N ASP A 35 12.67 5.95 -10.35
CA ASP A 35 12.85 4.70 -11.08
C ASP A 35 11.53 4.02 -11.41
N SER A 36 10.59 4.01 -10.48
CA SER A 36 9.26 3.43 -10.74
C SER A 36 8.33 4.45 -11.40
N GLU A 37 8.44 5.74 -11.07
CA GLU A 37 7.54 6.80 -11.55
C GLU A 37 7.72 7.12 -13.04
N ILE A 38 8.90 6.87 -13.64
CA ILE A 38 9.13 7.04 -15.07
C ILE A 38 8.30 6.06 -15.94
N LEU A 39 7.91 4.89 -15.42
CA LEU A 39 7.15 3.87 -16.16
C LEU A 39 5.73 4.33 -16.56
N PRO A 40 4.89 4.85 -15.65
CA PRO A 40 3.61 5.43 -16.03
C PRO A 40 3.78 6.68 -16.90
N ILE A 41 4.83 7.48 -16.68
CA ILE A 41 5.14 8.66 -17.52
C ILE A 41 5.48 8.23 -18.95
N GLY A 42 6.31 7.21 -19.14
CA GLY A 42 6.63 6.66 -20.46
C GLY A 42 5.41 6.11 -21.17
N SER A 43 4.43 5.59 -20.43
CA SER A 43 3.15 5.14 -20.99
C SER A 43 2.30 6.30 -21.52
N VAL A 44 2.25 7.41 -20.76
CA VAL A 44 1.61 8.65 -21.20
C VAL A 44 2.31 9.23 -22.43
N MET A 45 3.65 9.29 -22.41
CA MET A 45 4.45 9.85 -23.49
C MET A 45 4.34 9.01 -24.77
N ALA A 46 4.41 7.68 -24.68
CA ALA A 46 4.16 6.78 -25.81
C ALA A 46 2.76 6.98 -26.40
N ALA A 47 1.74 7.22 -25.55
CA ALA A 47 0.39 7.53 -26.02
C ALA A 47 0.30 8.86 -26.77
N LEU A 48 1.01 9.90 -26.32
CA LEU A 48 1.10 11.17 -27.04
C LEU A 48 1.78 11.02 -28.41
N GLN A 49 2.80 10.17 -28.50
CA GLN A 49 3.52 9.88 -29.75
C GLN A 49 2.82 8.83 -30.65
N GLY A 50 1.68 8.27 -30.23
CA GLY A 50 1.00 7.21 -30.97
C GLY A 50 1.75 5.87 -31.01
N LYS A 51 2.69 5.64 -30.09
CA LYS A 51 3.57 4.44 -30.03
C LYS A 51 3.06 3.37 -29.05
N THR A 52 1.75 3.25 -28.85
CA THR A 52 1.16 2.29 -27.87
C THR A 52 0.78 0.93 -28.43
N ASP A 53 0.82 0.76 -29.75
CA ASP A 53 0.15 -0.37 -30.42
C ASP A 53 0.86 -1.72 -30.21
N ASN A 54 2.14 -1.69 -29.83
CA ASN A 54 2.96 -2.89 -29.58
C ASN A 54 3.19 -3.18 -28.08
N ASN A 55 2.31 -2.71 -27.19
CA ASN A 55 2.52 -2.86 -25.75
C ASN A 55 2.34 -4.30 -25.20
N GLN A 56 2.02 -5.29 -26.06
CA GLN A 56 1.90 -6.71 -25.69
C GLN A 56 0.91 -6.98 -24.53
N GLY A 57 -0.10 -6.13 -24.36
CA GLY A 57 -1.08 -6.24 -23.27
C GLY A 57 -0.63 -5.63 -21.94
N PHE A 58 0.55 -5.00 -21.89
CA PHE A 58 1.08 -4.31 -20.71
C PHE A 58 0.79 -2.81 -20.74
N GLY A 59 0.50 -2.25 -19.58
CA GLY A 59 0.14 -0.83 -19.47
C GLY A 59 1.32 0.09 -19.14
N LEU A 60 2.47 -0.46 -18.74
CA LEU A 60 3.64 0.32 -18.32
C LEU A 60 4.78 0.23 -19.34
N LEU A 61 5.35 1.39 -19.68
CA LEU A 61 6.42 1.56 -20.66
C LEU A 61 7.57 2.39 -20.07
N GLY A 62 8.77 1.84 -20.04
CA GLY A 62 9.99 2.59 -19.72
C GLY A 62 10.46 3.40 -20.93
N ILE A 63 11.15 4.51 -20.68
CA ILE A 63 11.79 5.31 -21.74
C ILE A 63 13.29 5.02 -21.70
N GLN A 64 13.86 4.60 -22.83
CA GLN A 64 15.29 4.34 -22.93
C GLN A 64 16.10 5.64 -22.99
N ASN A 65 17.36 5.58 -22.55
CA ASN A 65 18.32 6.69 -22.59
C ASN A 65 17.95 7.95 -21.80
N ILE A 66 16.98 7.87 -20.87
CA ILE A 66 16.72 8.93 -19.90
C ILE A 66 17.56 8.71 -18.65
N ASN A 67 18.25 9.77 -18.18
CA ASN A 67 18.89 9.73 -16.88
C ASN A 67 17.84 9.84 -15.77
N VAL A 68 17.46 8.69 -15.22
CA VAL A 68 16.39 8.58 -14.23
C VAL A 68 16.71 9.33 -12.93
N SER A 69 18.00 9.51 -12.61
CA SER A 69 18.41 10.23 -11.40
C SER A 69 18.09 11.72 -11.44
N SER A 70 17.92 12.33 -12.62
CA SER A 70 17.83 13.78 -12.79
C SER A 70 16.68 14.26 -13.66
N TYR A 71 15.80 13.38 -14.15
CA TYR A 71 14.76 13.79 -15.10
C TYR A 71 13.69 14.70 -14.46
N ASP A 72 13.14 15.59 -15.27
CA ASP A 72 11.92 16.36 -14.97
C ASP A 72 10.76 15.82 -15.82
N GLU A 73 9.68 15.41 -15.14
CA GLU A 73 8.51 14.84 -15.82
C GLU A 73 7.82 15.81 -16.78
N THR A 74 7.80 17.09 -16.46
CA THR A 74 7.15 18.13 -17.26
C THR A 74 7.95 18.38 -18.53
N GLU A 75 9.28 18.36 -18.41
CA GLU A 75 10.18 18.46 -19.56
C GLU A 75 9.97 17.28 -20.52
N VAL A 76 9.98 16.05 -19.99
CA VAL A 76 9.73 14.82 -20.79
C VAL A 76 8.38 14.88 -21.50
N LEU A 77 7.32 15.33 -20.81
CA LEU A 77 5.97 15.40 -21.38
C LEU A 77 5.76 16.58 -22.34
N ASN A 78 6.61 17.61 -22.29
CA ASN A 78 6.60 18.72 -23.24
C ASN A 78 7.39 18.40 -24.51
N ASP A 79 8.34 17.47 -24.44
CA ASP A 79 9.16 17.05 -25.57
C ASP A 79 8.46 16.02 -26.50
N VAL A 80 7.16 16.22 -26.74
CA VAL A 80 6.31 15.28 -27.50
C VAL A 80 6.85 15.00 -28.90
N ASN A 81 7.43 16.01 -29.55
CA ASN A 81 7.94 15.94 -30.91
C ASN A 81 9.28 15.21 -31.04
N ASN A 82 9.94 14.87 -29.93
CA ASN A 82 11.19 14.13 -29.97
C ASN A 82 10.96 12.68 -30.35
N THR A 83 11.27 12.34 -31.60
CA THR A 83 11.11 10.98 -32.13
C THR A 83 12.15 10.00 -31.62
N GLY A 84 13.20 10.48 -30.96
CA GLY A 84 14.32 9.68 -30.43
C GLY A 84 14.00 8.86 -29.18
N TYR A 85 12.82 9.04 -28.58
CA TYR A 85 12.38 8.18 -27.49
C TYR A 85 12.02 6.77 -27.99
N GLU A 86 12.71 5.79 -27.43
CA GLU A 86 12.40 4.37 -27.54
C GLU A 86 11.73 3.89 -26.25
N PHE A 87 10.65 3.11 -26.40
CA PHE A 87 9.84 2.63 -25.29
C PHE A 87 10.01 1.14 -25.09
N GLU A 88 10.31 0.73 -23.86
CA GLU A 88 10.45 -0.67 -23.48
C GLU A 88 9.27 -1.12 -22.61
N VAL A 89 8.71 -2.29 -22.95
CA VAL A 89 7.57 -2.84 -22.21
C VAL A 89 8.01 -3.35 -20.83
N TYR A 90 7.38 -2.83 -19.78
CA TYR A 90 7.64 -3.26 -18.41
C TYR A 90 6.83 -4.52 -18.05
N LYS A 91 7.46 -5.70 -18.20
CA LYS A 91 6.80 -7.01 -18.06
C LYS A 91 6.62 -7.50 -16.63
N SER A 92 7.11 -6.79 -15.60
CA SER A 92 7.10 -7.27 -14.21
C SER A 92 5.72 -7.26 -13.55
N GLN A 93 4.76 -6.51 -14.12
CA GLN A 93 3.36 -6.44 -13.72
C GLN A 93 2.49 -6.16 -14.94
N VAL A 94 1.17 -6.34 -14.86
CA VAL A 94 0.25 -6.01 -15.97
C VAL A 94 0.19 -4.49 -16.22
N GLY A 95 0.23 -3.68 -15.16
CA GLY A 95 0.25 -2.22 -15.28
C GLY A 95 -1.13 -1.63 -15.56
N LEU A 96 -2.19 -2.12 -14.88
CA LEU A 96 -3.56 -1.63 -15.06
C LEU A 96 -3.67 -0.10 -14.98
N GLN A 97 -2.93 0.52 -14.06
CA GLN A 97 -2.82 1.97 -13.91
C GLN A 97 -2.30 2.65 -15.19
N GLY A 98 -1.32 2.04 -15.86
CA GLY A 98 -0.78 2.54 -17.11
C GLY A 98 -1.76 2.45 -18.28
N HIS A 99 -2.56 1.38 -18.35
CA HIS A 99 -3.66 1.27 -19.33
C HIS A 99 -4.69 2.40 -19.17
N ILE A 100 -5.05 2.72 -17.93
CA ILE A 100 -5.98 3.82 -17.64
C ILE A 100 -5.36 5.17 -18.04
N LEU A 101 -4.07 5.38 -17.73
CA LEU A 101 -3.35 6.60 -18.12
C LEU A 101 -3.27 6.75 -19.65
N ILE A 102 -2.94 5.68 -20.37
CA ILE A 102 -2.91 5.68 -21.84
C ILE A 102 -4.29 6.08 -22.40
N MET A 103 -5.36 5.50 -21.87
CA MET A 103 -6.73 5.84 -22.29
C MET A 103 -7.05 7.31 -22.01
N ALA A 104 -6.74 7.80 -20.81
CA ALA A 104 -6.94 9.20 -20.45
C ALA A 104 -6.15 10.16 -21.35
N THR A 105 -4.91 9.80 -21.70
CA THR A 105 -4.07 10.58 -22.61
C THR A 105 -4.64 10.63 -24.02
N LYS A 106 -5.18 9.51 -24.54
CA LYS A 106 -5.85 9.50 -25.85
C LYS A 106 -7.07 10.42 -25.90
N ILE A 107 -7.78 10.57 -24.77
CA ILE A 107 -8.96 11.44 -24.64
C ILE A 107 -8.55 12.91 -24.47
N LEU A 108 -7.67 13.20 -23.50
CA LEU A 108 -7.32 14.58 -23.10
C LEU A 108 -6.23 15.20 -23.98
N LYS A 109 -5.42 14.38 -24.66
CA LYS A 109 -4.31 14.77 -25.55
C LYS A 109 -3.29 15.74 -24.92
N ASN A 110 -3.20 15.75 -23.60
CA ASN A 110 -2.27 16.57 -22.84
C ASN A 110 -1.68 15.76 -21.68
N GLY A 111 -0.42 15.37 -21.81
CA GLY A 111 0.26 14.50 -20.84
C GLY A 111 0.40 15.14 -19.46
N ASN A 112 0.74 16.42 -19.40
CA ASN A 112 0.89 17.14 -18.14
C ASN A 112 -0.43 17.17 -17.36
N VAL A 113 -1.55 17.48 -18.04
CA VAL A 113 -2.88 17.46 -17.41
C VAL A 113 -3.23 16.07 -16.89
N VAL A 114 -2.99 15.02 -17.69
CA VAL A 114 -3.26 13.63 -17.29
C VAL A 114 -2.45 13.26 -16.05
N VAL A 115 -1.13 13.48 -16.08
CA VAL A 115 -0.23 13.11 -14.97
C VAL A 115 -0.63 13.86 -13.70
N GLN A 116 -0.76 15.18 -13.74
CA GLN A 116 -1.08 15.97 -12.54
C GLN A 116 -2.48 15.65 -12.00
N LEU A 117 -3.46 15.40 -12.87
CA LEU A 117 -4.81 14.99 -12.47
C LEU A 117 -4.79 13.63 -11.75
N PHE A 118 -4.13 12.63 -12.31
CA PHE A 118 -4.08 11.30 -11.70
C PHE A 118 -3.27 11.27 -10.41
N LYS A 119 -2.20 12.08 -10.31
CA LYS A 119 -1.47 12.32 -9.06
C LYS A 119 -2.40 12.89 -7.98
N LEU A 120 -3.24 13.87 -8.32
CA LEU A 120 -4.22 14.44 -7.40
C LEU A 120 -5.32 13.44 -7.03
N ILE A 121 -5.81 12.64 -7.98
CA ILE A 121 -6.78 11.56 -7.74
C ILE A 121 -6.20 10.54 -6.75
N ASN A 122 -4.93 10.15 -6.90
CA ASN A 122 -4.27 9.23 -5.98
C ASN A 122 -4.20 9.79 -4.56
N CYS A 123 -3.78 11.05 -4.41
CA CYS A 123 -3.78 11.71 -3.10
C CYS A 123 -5.18 11.78 -2.49
N PHE A 124 -6.21 12.07 -3.31
CA PHE A 124 -7.60 12.12 -2.87
C PHE A 124 -8.12 10.75 -2.42
N LEU A 125 -7.90 9.70 -3.21
CA LEU A 125 -8.30 8.34 -2.86
C LEU A 125 -7.58 7.85 -1.60
N PHE A 126 -6.29 8.16 -1.46
CA PHE A 126 -5.53 7.85 -0.25
C PHE A 126 -6.13 8.57 0.98
N ALA A 127 -6.32 9.89 0.90
CA ALA A 127 -6.94 10.66 1.97
C ALA A 127 -8.33 10.12 2.36
N PHE A 128 -9.15 9.79 1.37
CA PHE A 128 -10.48 9.23 1.59
C PHE A 128 -10.42 7.87 2.30
N ILE A 129 -9.53 6.96 1.88
CA ILE A 129 -9.36 5.65 2.51
C ILE A 129 -8.85 5.78 3.95
N ILE A 130 -7.89 6.67 4.22
CA ILE A 130 -7.39 6.91 5.59
C ILE A 130 -8.50 7.47 6.49
N LEU A 131 -9.28 8.45 6.01
CA LEU A 131 -10.43 8.97 6.74
C LEU A 131 -11.49 7.89 7.01
N ALA A 132 -11.76 7.03 6.02
CA ALA A 132 -12.69 5.92 6.17
C ALA A 132 -12.20 4.91 7.22
N ILE A 133 -10.92 4.53 7.20
CA ILE A 133 -10.31 3.64 8.20
C ILE A 133 -10.39 4.26 9.58
N SER A 134 -9.96 5.51 9.74
CA SER A 134 -10.06 6.24 11.01
C SER A 134 -11.51 6.30 11.50
N GLY A 135 -12.48 6.53 10.60
CA GLY A 135 -13.90 6.52 10.92
C GLY A 135 -14.40 5.15 11.43
N GLU A 136 -14.00 4.05 10.79
CA GLU A 136 -14.35 2.70 11.22
C GLU A 136 -13.65 2.29 12.53
N ILE A 137 -12.41 2.72 12.74
CA ILE A 137 -11.68 2.57 14.01
C ILE A 137 -12.39 3.36 15.12
N TYR A 138 -12.77 4.62 14.87
CA TYR A 138 -13.46 5.44 15.85
C TYR A 138 -14.77 4.80 16.32
N LYS A 139 -15.56 4.25 15.39
CA LYS A 139 -16.84 3.57 15.70
C LYS A 139 -16.66 2.38 16.64
N ARG A 140 -15.57 1.62 16.51
CA ARG A 140 -15.36 0.36 17.24
C ARG A 140 -14.44 0.47 18.45
N TYR A 141 -13.35 1.23 18.32
CA TYR A 141 -12.23 1.27 19.26
C TYR A 141 -12.03 2.66 19.90
N GLY A 142 -12.72 3.69 19.41
CA GLY A 142 -12.72 5.02 19.99
C GLY A 142 -11.67 5.98 19.42
N LEU A 143 -11.64 7.19 19.98
CA LEU A 143 -10.93 8.33 19.42
C LEU A 143 -9.41 8.17 19.47
N ASN A 144 -8.85 7.63 20.56
CA ASN A 144 -7.40 7.49 20.74
C ASN A 144 -6.78 6.72 19.56
N PHE A 145 -7.35 5.56 19.23
CA PHE A 145 -6.84 4.75 18.13
C PHE A 145 -7.09 5.42 16.78
N SER A 146 -8.27 5.99 16.57
CA SER A 146 -8.58 6.72 15.33
C SER A 146 -7.57 7.85 15.06
N LEU A 147 -7.22 8.63 16.09
CA LEU A 147 -6.23 9.71 15.99
C LEU A 147 -4.83 9.17 15.74
N SER A 148 -4.40 8.14 16.46
CA SER A 148 -3.09 7.52 16.22
C SER A 148 -2.97 6.99 14.79
N PHE A 149 -4.02 6.37 14.26
CA PHE A 149 -4.04 5.91 12.88
C PHE A 149 -3.96 7.07 11.88
N PHE A 150 -4.79 8.09 12.09
CA PHE A 150 -4.85 9.27 11.22
C PHE A 150 -3.52 10.04 11.18
N LEU A 151 -2.99 10.40 12.35
CA LEU A 151 -1.79 11.23 12.47
C LEU A 151 -0.56 10.55 11.87
N VAL A 152 -0.30 9.29 12.21
CA VAL A 152 0.86 8.58 11.66
C VAL A 152 0.74 8.44 10.14
N SER A 153 -0.46 8.16 9.62
CA SER A 153 -0.66 7.93 8.19
C SER A 153 -0.47 9.19 7.33
N LEU A 154 -0.68 10.39 7.89
CA LEU A 154 -0.54 11.66 7.16
C LEU A 154 0.74 12.43 7.50
N SER A 155 1.38 12.18 8.64
CA SER A 155 2.61 12.87 9.04
C SER A 155 3.89 12.17 8.59
N THR A 156 3.82 10.89 8.22
CA THR A 156 5.01 10.14 7.78
C THR A 156 5.36 10.48 6.33
N HIS A 157 6.64 10.77 6.08
CA HIS A 157 7.11 11.07 4.74
C HIS A 157 6.93 9.89 3.77
N TRP A 158 6.91 8.66 4.30
CA TRP A 158 6.70 7.45 3.49
C TRP A 158 5.36 7.52 2.76
N ASN A 159 4.26 7.62 3.49
CA ASN A 159 2.92 7.70 2.91
C ASN A 159 2.70 9.02 2.14
N VAL A 160 3.28 10.14 2.61
CA VAL A 160 3.12 11.41 1.90
C VAL A 160 3.71 11.30 0.47
N ASP A 161 4.90 10.74 0.32
CA ASP A 161 5.54 10.59 -0.99
C ASP A 161 4.83 9.56 -1.89
N PHE A 162 4.44 8.41 -1.33
CA PHE A 162 3.73 7.37 -2.08
C PHE A 162 2.31 7.75 -2.49
N SER A 163 1.63 8.62 -1.73
CA SER A 163 0.25 9.02 -2.00
C SER A 163 0.05 9.69 -3.37
N ARG A 164 1.09 10.36 -3.88
CA ARG A 164 1.08 11.03 -5.19
C ARG A 164 1.57 10.14 -6.32
N ASN A 165 2.32 9.08 -6.01
CA ASN A 165 3.05 8.31 -7.01
C ASN A 165 2.10 7.48 -7.92
N LEU A 166 2.33 7.58 -9.23
CA LEU A 166 1.49 6.93 -10.25
C LEU A 166 1.76 5.43 -10.43
N TYR A 167 2.94 4.95 -10.03
CA TYR A 167 3.30 3.53 -10.10
C TYR A 167 2.65 2.74 -8.96
N TRP A 168 2.77 3.24 -7.73
CA TRP A 168 2.47 2.48 -6.50
C TRP A 168 1.00 2.44 -6.11
N LEU A 169 0.24 3.49 -6.42
CA LEU A 169 -1.18 3.64 -6.08
C LEU A 169 -1.47 3.26 -4.60
N GLU A 170 -0.80 3.93 -3.67
CA GLU A 170 -0.75 3.56 -2.25
C GLU A 170 -2.12 3.31 -1.62
N TYR A 171 -3.16 4.05 -2.01
CA TYR A 171 -4.51 3.85 -1.50
C TYR A 171 -5.00 2.39 -1.61
N THR A 172 -4.56 1.66 -2.65
CA THR A 172 -4.91 0.24 -2.86
C THR A 172 -4.35 -0.67 -1.75
N TRP A 173 -3.30 -0.26 -1.06
CA TRP A 173 -2.63 -1.03 -0.03
C TRP A 173 -3.46 -1.10 1.26
N PHE A 174 -4.29 -0.08 1.48
CA PHE A 174 -5.10 0.10 2.69
C PHE A 174 -6.56 -0.37 2.53
N ILE A 175 -7.03 -0.61 1.30
CA ILE A 175 -8.41 -1.05 1.05
C ILE A 175 -8.75 -2.35 1.81
N PRO A 176 -7.92 -3.42 1.79
CA PRO A 176 -8.26 -4.64 2.53
C PRO A 176 -8.42 -4.41 4.02
N LEU A 177 -7.59 -3.55 4.63
CA LEU A 177 -7.70 -3.18 6.04
C LEU A 177 -9.05 -2.48 6.32
N LEU A 178 -9.44 -1.52 5.48
CA LEU A 178 -10.76 -0.89 5.56
C LEU A 178 -11.90 -1.91 5.47
N LEU A 179 -11.81 -2.85 4.51
CA LEU A 179 -12.82 -3.90 4.36
C LEU A 179 -12.88 -4.83 5.58
N GLY A 180 -11.74 -5.15 6.20
CA GLY A 180 -11.66 -5.94 7.43
C GLY A 180 -12.37 -5.26 8.60
N LEU A 181 -12.17 -3.95 8.77
CA LEU A 181 -12.90 -3.15 9.74
C LEU A 181 -14.40 -3.07 9.43
N CYS A 182 -14.77 -2.90 8.17
CA CYS A 182 -16.17 -2.90 7.73
C CYS A 182 -16.87 -4.24 8.03
N LEU A 183 -16.19 -5.39 7.87
CA LEU A 183 -16.75 -6.70 8.24
C LEU A 183 -17.11 -6.77 9.73
N ILE A 184 -16.30 -6.15 10.59
CA ILE A 184 -16.53 -6.11 12.04
C ILE A 184 -17.72 -5.19 12.36
N ASN A 185 -17.78 -4.01 11.74
CA ASN A 185 -18.77 -2.98 12.07
C ASN A 185 -20.14 -3.20 11.40
N TYR A 186 -20.20 -3.92 10.29
CA TYR A 186 -21.42 -4.13 9.49
C TYR A 186 -21.74 -5.62 9.29
N ASN A 187 -21.96 -6.34 10.39
CA ASN A 187 -22.21 -7.79 10.38
C ASN A 187 -23.33 -8.26 9.44
N LYS A 188 -24.39 -7.46 9.24
CA LYS A 188 -25.51 -7.79 8.33
C LYS A 188 -25.15 -7.67 6.85
N LYS A 189 -24.00 -7.07 6.50
CA LYS A 189 -23.59 -6.78 5.12
C LYS A 189 -22.40 -7.62 4.64
N LYS A 190 -21.95 -8.60 5.43
CA LYS A 190 -20.74 -9.40 5.16
C LYS A 190 -20.73 -10.04 3.77
N VAL A 191 -21.86 -10.56 3.31
CA VAL A 191 -22.00 -11.20 1.98
C VAL A 191 -21.63 -10.25 0.84
N PHE A 192 -21.90 -8.94 0.99
CA PHE A 192 -21.53 -7.94 0.00
C PHE A 192 -20.07 -7.48 0.14
N ILE A 193 -19.47 -7.65 1.31
CA ILE A 193 -18.09 -7.23 1.60
C ILE A 193 -17.09 -8.31 1.18
N TYR A 194 -17.39 -9.61 1.32
CA TYR A 194 -16.44 -10.68 0.98
C TYR A 194 -15.92 -10.60 -0.47
N PRO A 195 -16.76 -10.40 -1.51
CA PRO A 195 -16.26 -10.30 -2.89
C PRO A 195 -15.35 -9.09 -3.12
N LEU A 196 -15.47 -8.04 -2.30
CA LEU A 196 -14.62 -6.85 -2.43
C LEU A 196 -13.16 -7.13 -2.06
N PHE A 197 -12.87 -8.14 -1.23
CA PHE A 197 -11.48 -8.56 -0.99
C PHE A 197 -10.85 -9.17 -2.24
N PHE A 198 -11.59 -10.01 -2.96
CA PHE A 198 -11.12 -10.54 -4.26
C PHE A 198 -10.81 -9.40 -5.23
N ILE A 199 -11.75 -8.45 -5.38
CA ILE A 199 -11.59 -7.31 -6.29
C ILE A 199 -10.41 -6.42 -5.86
N SER A 200 -10.31 -6.11 -4.57
CA SER A 200 -9.24 -5.26 -4.03
C SER A 200 -7.87 -5.87 -4.26
N ILE A 201 -7.71 -7.17 -4.01
CA ILE A 201 -6.43 -7.86 -4.21
C ILE A 201 -6.11 -8.03 -5.69
N LEU A 202 -7.11 -8.36 -6.51
CA LEU A 202 -6.95 -8.41 -7.97
C LEU A 202 -6.44 -7.07 -8.51
N ILE A 203 -7.10 -5.96 -8.19
CA ILE A 203 -6.70 -4.62 -8.64
C ILE A 203 -5.29 -4.29 -8.14
N LYS A 204 -5.00 -4.51 -6.85
CA LYS A 204 -3.66 -4.26 -6.29
C LYS A 204 -2.61 -5.01 -7.09
N CYS A 205 -2.78 -6.31 -7.32
CA CYS A 205 -1.82 -7.15 -8.02
C CYS A 205 -1.69 -6.82 -9.52
N LEU A 206 -2.77 -6.39 -10.18
CA LEU A 206 -2.69 -5.90 -11.57
C LEU A 206 -1.91 -4.57 -11.67
N CYS A 207 -1.88 -3.79 -10.58
CA CYS A 207 -1.07 -2.59 -10.42
C CYS A 207 0.28 -2.81 -9.72
N GLY A 208 0.65 -4.05 -9.39
CA GLY A 208 1.92 -4.39 -8.75
C GLY A 208 1.79 -5.43 -7.63
N TYR A 209 2.73 -6.36 -7.53
CA TYR A 209 2.72 -7.44 -6.53
C TYR A 209 3.40 -7.06 -5.22
N GLU A 210 3.98 -5.88 -5.16
CA GLU A 210 4.77 -5.41 -4.04
C GLU A 210 3.90 -5.25 -2.78
N PHE A 211 4.47 -5.66 -1.65
CA PHE A 211 3.86 -5.66 -0.32
C PHE A 211 2.60 -6.51 -0.16
N ILE A 212 2.31 -7.42 -1.10
CA ILE A 212 1.03 -8.13 -1.13
C ILE A 212 0.73 -8.91 0.16
N SER A 213 1.75 -9.49 0.79
CA SER A 213 1.57 -10.21 2.06
C SER A 213 1.14 -9.27 3.19
N VAL A 214 1.67 -8.05 3.25
CA VAL A 214 1.28 -7.01 4.22
C VAL A 214 -0.17 -6.57 3.95
N VAL A 215 -0.50 -6.31 2.69
CA VAL A 215 -1.83 -5.88 2.24
C VAL A 215 -2.90 -6.93 2.59
N MET A 216 -2.65 -8.21 2.31
CA MET A 216 -3.55 -9.31 2.66
C MET A 216 -3.70 -9.48 4.17
N MET A 217 -2.60 -9.37 4.93
CA MET A 217 -2.63 -9.43 6.40
C MET A 217 -3.45 -8.28 7.00
N GLY A 218 -3.39 -7.08 6.42
CA GLY A 218 -4.20 -5.94 6.82
C GLY A 218 -5.70 -6.25 6.80
N GLY A 219 -6.16 -7.09 5.86
CA GLY A 219 -7.56 -7.50 5.75
C GLY A 219 -8.07 -8.40 6.88
N ILE A 220 -7.18 -9.09 7.60
CA ILE A 220 -7.56 -10.05 8.65
C ILE A 220 -7.06 -9.69 10.05
N VAL A 221 -6.11 -8.76 10.18
CA VAL A 221 -5.45 -8.47 11.46
C VAL A 221 -6.42 -8.03 12.57
N PHE A 222 -7.40 -7.18 12.24
CA PHE A 222 -8.43 -6.77 13.19
C PHE A 222 -9.39 -7.91 13.54
N LEU A 223 -9.69 -8.80 12.58
CA LEU A 223 -10.51 -10.00 12.84
C LEU A 223 -9.78 -10.94 13.81
N ILE A 224 -8.46 -11.09 13.67
CA ILE A 224 -7.62 -11.89 14.59
C ILE A 224 -7.60 -11.26 15.99
N ALA A 225 -7.46 -9.94 16.07
CA ALA A 225 -7.47 -9.24 17.35
C ALA A 225 -8.85 -9.31 18.04
N GLU A 226 -9.95 -9.21 17.31
CA GLU A 226 -11.30 -9.44 17.86
C GLU A 226 -11.50 -10.90 18.27
N TRP A 227 -11.02 -11.86 17.47
CA TRP A 227 -11.09 -13.29 17.79
C TRP A 227 -10.43 -13.62 19.14
N SER A 228 -9.33 -12.94 19.49
CA SER A 228 -8.66 -13.16 20.78
C SER A 228 -9.52 -12.68 21.96
N ARG A 229 -10.17 -11.52 21.81
CA ARG A 229 -10.98 -10.84 22.83
C ARG A 229 -12.39 -11.40 22.97
N ASP A 230 -13.15 -11.48 21.89
CA ASP A 230 -14.57 -11.87 21.88
C ASP A 230 -14.71 -13.38 21.69
N LYS A 231 -14.69 -14.10 22.82
CA LYS A 231 -14.79 -15.56 22.87
C LYS A 231 -16.13 -16.10 22.37
N VAL A 232 -17.21 -15.31 22.45
CA VAL A 232 -18.57 -15.75 22.06
C VAL A 232 -18.66 -15.87 20.55
N ASN A 233 -18.16 -14.87 19.83
CA ASN A 233 -18.25 -14.82 18.35
C ASN A 233 -17.03 -15.43 17.63
N ARG A 234 -16.13 -16.14 18.33
CA ARG A 234 -14.91 -16.74 17.75
C ARG A 234 -15.16 -17.56 16.49
N LYS A 235 -16.22 -18.38 16.46
CA LYS A 235 -16.57 -19.20 15.30
C LYS A 235 -16.85 -18.32 14.06
N GLU A 236 -17.51 -17.19 14.27
CA GLU A 236 -17.82 -16.24 13.20
C GLU A 236 -16.55 -15.55 12.71
N TYR A 237 -15.68 -15.09 13.61
CA TYR A 237 -14.38 -14.52 13.21
C TYR A 237 -13.49 -15.53 12.49
N THR A 238 -13.45 -16.79 12.92
CA THR A 238 -12.71 -17.84 12.21
C THR A 238 -13.25 -18.03 10.78
N LYS A 239 -14.58 -18.06 10.62
CA LYS A 239 -15.21 -18.11 9.29
C LYS A 239 -14.81 -16.89 8.45
N ASP A 240 -14.89 -15.68 9.01
CA ASP A 240 -14.53 -14.45 8.30
C ASP A 240 -13.07 -14.47 7.86
N ILE A 241 -12.14 -14.85 8.73
CA ILE A 241 -10.70 -14.95 8.42
C ILE A 241 -10.46 -15.93 7.28
N ILE A 242 -11.11 -17.11 7.30
CA ILE A 242 -10.97 -18.11 6.24
C ILE A 242 -11.53 -17.59 4.91
N ILE A 243 -12.73 -17.01 4.91
CA ILE A 243 -13.36 -16.50 3.67
C ILE A 243 -12.53 -15.34 3.09
N VAL A 244 -12.13 -14.38 3.92
CA VAL A 244 -11.29 -13.25 3.50
C VAL A 244 -9.94 -13.74 2.95
N GLY A 245 -9.31 -14.70 3.64
CA GLY A 245 -8.08 -15.34 3.17
C GLY A 245 -8.25 -15.99 1.80
N LEU A 246 -9.29 -16.80 1.60
CA LEU A 246 -9.59 -17.45 0.32
C LEU A 246 -9.88 -16.43 -0.78
N MET A 247 -10.72 -15.42 -0.53
CA MET A 247 -11.02 -14.37 -1.51
C MET A 247 -9.77 -13.61 -1.93
N SER A 248 -8.89 -13.30 -0.96
CA SER A 248 -7.62 -12.63 -1.23
C SER A 248 -6.68 -13.49 -2.07
N VAL A 249 -6.55 -14.79 -1.75
CA VAL A 249 -5.75 -15.74 -2.54
C VAL A 249 -6.31 -15.88 -3.95
N PHE A 250 -7.62 -15.99 -4.13
CA PHE A 250 -8.24 -16.05 -5.44
C PHE A 250 -8.00 -14.78 -6.26
N GLY A 251 -8.04 -13.60 -5.64
CA GLY A 251 -7.71 -12.33 -6.30
C GLY A 251 -6.27 -12.30 -6.80
N PHE A 252 -5.33 -12.77 -5.97
CA PHE A 252 -3.91 -12.89 -6.33
C PHE A 252 -3.70 -13.89 -7.48
N VAL A 253 -4.31 -15.09 -7.38
CA VAL A 253 -4.19 -16.13 -8.42
C VAL A 253 -4.78 -15.64 -9.74
N ALA A 254 -5.94 -14.97 -9.72
CA ALA A 254 -6.54 -14.40 -10.91
C ALA A 254 -5.62 -13.35 -11.57
N ALA A 255 -5.04 -12.43 -10.78
CA ALA A 255 -4.08 -11.46 -11.29
C ALA A 255 -2.83 -12.14 -11.90
N TYR A 256 -2.31 -13.17 -11.21
CA TYR A 256 -1.15 -13.93 -11.65
C TYR A 256 -1.40 -14.65 -12.98
N LEU A 257 -2.58 -15.25 -13.16
CA LEU A 257 -2.96 -15.91 -14.41
C LEU A 257 -3.19 -14.93 -15.56
N ILE A 258 -3.80 -13.75 -15.30
CA ILE A 258 -3.92 -12.67 -16.29
C ILE A 258 -2.53 -12.20 -16.72
N HIS A 259 -1.61 -12.05 -15.77
CA HIS A 259 -0.24 -11.66 -16.07
C HIS A 259 0.49 -12.74 -16.87
N ALA A 260 0.35 -14.01 -16.51
CA ALA A 260 0.91 -15.12 -17.29
C ALA A 260 0.36 -15.12 -18.73
N TYR A 261 -0.96 -14.96 -18.91
CA TYR A 261 -1.58 -14.86 -20.24
C TYR A 261 -0.94 -13.75 -21.09
N ALA A 262 -0.72 -12.56 -20.52
CA ALA A 262 -0.04 -11.47 -21.21
C ALA A 262 1.43 -11.81 -21.54
N CYS A 263 2.19 -12.39 -20.60
CA CYS A 263 3.58 -12.80 -20.83
C CYS A 263 3.72 -13.89 -21.92
N GLY A 264 2.73 -14.77 -22.04
CA GLY A 264 2.73 -15.87 -23.00
C GLY A 264 2.03 -15.57 -24.32
N ASN A 265 1.75 -14.29 -24.62
CA ASN A 265 1.04 -13.86 -25.84
C ASN A 265 -0.28 -14.64 -26.06
N GLY A 266 -1.03 -14.89 -24.99
CA GLY A 266 -2.29 -15.61 -25.02
C GLY A 266 -2.22 -17.06 -24.51
N ASP A 267 -1.02 -17.60 -24.28
CA ASP A 267 -0.83 -18.94 -23.70
C ASP A 267 -0.35 -18.85 -22.25
N ILE A 268 -1.20 -19.27 -21.31
CA ILE A 268 -0.89 -19.23 -19.87
C ILE A 268 0.30 -20.13 -19.52
N ALA A 269 0.44 -21.32 -20.12
CA ALA A 269 1.51 -22.25 -19.77
C ALA A 269 2.88 -21.69 -20.20
N ASN A 270 2.96 -21.14 -21.41
CA ASN A 270 4.15 -20.44 -21.90
C ASN A 270 4.45 -19.21 -21.03
N GLY A 271 3.42 -18.45 -20.67
CA GLY A 271 3.51 -17.32 -19.75
C GLY A 271 4.09 -17.68 -18.40
N LEU A 272 3.57 -18.74 -17.76
CA LEU A 272 4.07 -19.23 -16.47
C LEU A 272 5.53 -19.68 -16.57
N SER A 273 5.90 -20.36 -17.65
CA SER A 273 7.30 -20.74 -17.91
C SER A 273 8.19 -19.50 -18.02
N PHE A 274 7.79 -18.50 -18.81
CA PHE A 274 8.49 -17.22 -18.94
C PHE A 274 8.62 -16.49 -17.59
N MET A 275 7.55 -16.42 -16.81
CA MET A 275 7.56 -15.77 -15.50
C MET A 275 8.51 -16.48 -14.53
N LYS A 276 8.54 -17.81 -14.54
CA LYS A 276 9.44 -18.60 -13.68
C LYS A 276 10.91 -18.39 -14.03
N THR A 277 11.25 -18.35 -15.31
CA THR A 277 12.64 -18.21 -15.76
C THR A 277 13.13 -16.77 -15.69
N ASN A 278 12.30 -15.81 -16.13
CA ASN A 278 12.73 -14.43 -16.33
C ASN A 278 12.26 -13.47 -15.23
N LEU A 279 11.15 -13.75 -14.55
CA LEU A 279 10.57 -12.82 -13.57
C LEU A 279 10.75 -13.26 -12.13
N TRP A 280 10.80 -14.54 -11.79
CA TRP A 280 11.05 -14.97 -10.41
C TRP A 280 12.45 -14.60 -9.93
N GLY A 281 13.49 -14.81 -10.75
CA GLY A 281 14.85 -14.36 -10.45
C GLY A 281 14.97 -12.82 -10.38
N ARG A 282 14.27 -12.10 -11.26
CA ARG A 282 14.28 -10.61 -11.31
C ARG A 282 13.38 -9.96 -10.25
N ARG A 283 12.29 -10.59 -9.81
CA ARG A 283 11.38 -10.08 -8.73
C ARG A 283 12.01 -10.12 -7.36
N MET A 284 13.03 -10.97 -7.18
CA MET A 284 13.91 -10.90 -6.01
C MET A 284 14.91 -9.74 -6.14
N SER A 285 15.19 -9.20 -7.32
CA SER A 285 16.23 -8.20 -7.53
C SER A 285 15.77 -6.77 -7.80
N LEU A 286 14.64 -6.58 -8.49
CA LEU A 286 14.24 -5.34 -9.18
C LEU A 286 15.37 -4.50 -9.79
N MET A 287 16.47 -5.14 -10.20
CA MET A 287 17.57 -4.50 -10.90
C MET A 287 17.84 -5.32 -12.14
N SER A 288 17.45 -4.75 -13.28
CA SER A 288 17.86 -5.29 -14.56
C SER A 288 17.74 -4.20 -15.60
N SER A 289 18.84 -3.45 -15.73
CA SER A 289 19.51 -3.18 -17.02
C SER A 289 20.50 -2.01 -16.98
N VAL A 290 20.66 -1.25 -15.88
CA VAL A 290 21.32 0.07 -15.96
C VAL A 290 22.63 0.23 -15.17
N VAL A 291 23.04 -0.71 -14.31
CA VAL A 291 24.24 -0.53 -13.46
C VAL A 291 25.28 -1.62 -13.70
N ASN A 292 26.50 -1.22 -14.09
CA ASN A 292 27.68 -2.10 -14.11
C ASN A 292 27.93 -2.64 -12.68
N GLY A 293 27.97 -3.97 -12.51
CA GLY A 293 28.07 -4.64 -11.20
C GLY A 293 26.73 -5.03 -10.57
N SER A 294 25.61 -4.83 -11.27
CA SER A 294 24.26 -5.24 -10.82
C SER A 294 24.16 -6.73 -10.48
N ASP A 295 24.91 -7.58 -11.17
CA ASP A 295 24.97 -9.01 -10.88
C ASP A 295 25.59 -9.32 -9.50
N ALA A 296 26.55 -8.51 -9.03
CA ALA A 296 27.20 -8.70 -7.74
C ALA A 296 26.29 -8.30 -6.58
N ILE A 297 25.62 -7.14 -6.68
CA ILE A 297 24.65 -6.67 -5.68
C ILE A 297 23.44 -7.61 -5.61
N LEU A 298 22.96 -8.08 -6.77
CA LEU A 298 21.91 -9.09 -6.83
C LEU A 298 22.35 -10.38 -6.12
N LEU A 299 23.53 -10.90 -6.44
CA LEU A 299 24.04 -12.12 -5.80
C LEU A 299 24.18 -11.94 -4.28
N GLU A 300 24.65 -10.78 -3.82
CA GLU A 300 24.73 -10.45 -2.39
C GLU A 300 23.34 -10.44 -1.75
N SER A 301 22.34 -9.82 -2.39
CA SER A 301 20.96 -9.78 -1.90
C SER A 301 20.32 -11.17 -1.77
N ILE A 302 20.62 -12.07 -2.72
CA ILE A 302 20.14 -13.46 -2.70
C ILE A 302 20.78 -14.22 -1.54
N ASN A 303 22.08 -14.02 -1.32
CA ASN A 303 22.85 -14.68 -0.27
C ASN A 303 22.67 -14.05 1.12
N ALA A 304 22.13 -12.84 1.21
CA ALA A 304 21.88 -12.16 2.46
C ALA A 304 21.01 -13.01 3.41
N SER A 305 21.31 -12.98 4.70
CA SER A 305 20.49 -13.68 5.69
C SER A 305 19.18 -12.94 5.95
N VAL A 306 18.17 -13.65 6.45
CA VAL A 306 16.95 -13.00 6.96
C VAL A 306 17.28 -12.02 8.09
N PHE A 307 18.21 -12.40 8.97
CA PHE A 307 18.63 -11.56 10.09
C PHE A 307 19.23 -10.24 9.63
N SER A 308 20.07 -10.23 8.59
CA SER A 308 20.64 -8.99 8.05
C SER A 308 19.57 -8.05 7.51
N VAL A 309 18.56 -8.58 6.80
CA VAL A 309 17.43 -7.75 6.34
C VAL A 309 16.65 -7.19 7.54
N LEU A 310 16.26 -8.03 8.50
CA LEU A 310 15.55 -7.56 9.70
C LEU A 310 16.36 -6.52 10.48
N LYS A 311 17.69 -6.68 10.55
CA LYS A 311 18.58 -5.74 11.20
C LYS A 311 18.54 -4.36 10.54
N MET A 312 18.59 -4.31 9.20
CA MET A 312 18.47 -3.06 8.45
C MET A 312 17.15 -2.33 8.76
N TYR A 313 16.03 -3.05 8.74
CA TYR A 313 14.70 -2.45 8.88
C TYR A 313 14.27 -2.16 10.32
N MET A 314 14.94 -2.74 11.32
CA MET A 314 14.56 -2.58 12.73
C MET A 314 15.61 -1.88 13.58
N PHE A 315 16.88 -1.88 13.23
CA PHE A 315 17.93 -1.41 14.16
C PHE A 315 18.94 -0.44 13.52
N GLU A 316 19.03 -0.41 12.19
CA GLU A 316 19.98 0.44 11.47
C GLU A 316 19.29 1.68 10.85
N GLY A 317 20.09 2.71 10.60
CA GLY A 317 19.58 4.00 10.13
C GLY A 317 18.69 4.71 11.15
N LEU A 318 18.17 5.88 10.76
CA LEU A 318 17.21 6.61 11.58
C LEU A 318 15.87 5.86 11.64
N GLU A 319 15.40 5.38 10.49
CA GLU A 319 14.10 4.71 10.34
C GLU A 319 14.02 3.40 11.12
N GLY A 320 15.03 2.53 11.03
CA GLY A 320 15.06 1.30 11.82
C GLY A 320 15.03 1.60 13.32
N LYS A 321 15.86 2.55 13.78
CA LYS A 321 15.86 2.97 15.19
C LYS A 321 14.49 3.51 15.64
N LEU A 322 13.78 4.25 14.80
CA LEU A 322 12.42 4.71 15.09
C LEU A 322 11.44 3.54 15.22
N VAL A 323 11.48 2.57 14.30
CA VAL A 323 10.66 1.34 14.36
C VAL A 323 10.90 0.61 15.69
N SER A 324 12.15 0.39 16.06
CA SER A 324 12.51 -0.23 17.35
C SER A 324 12.03 0.56 18.55
N LEU A 325 12.21 1.87 18.55
CA LEU A 325 11.78 2.73 19.65
C LEU A 325 10.27 2.61 19.86
N PHE A 326 9.48 2.67 18.78
CA PHE A 326 8.02 2.54 18.87
C PHE A 326 7.60 1.14 19.34
N LEU A 327 8.24 0.09 18.82
CA LEU A 327 7.98 -1.29 19.23
C LEU A 327 8.24 -1.50 20.73
N PHE A 328 9.45 -1.16 21.20
CA PHE A 328 9.81 -1.33 22.61
C PHE A 328 8.94 -0.46 23.51
N SER A 329 8.63 0.77 23.11
CA SER A 329 7.70 1.64 23.86
C SER A 329 6.31 1.01 24.00
N ALA A 330 5.78 0.44 22.91
CA ALA A 330 4.50 -0.26 22.93
C ALA A 330 4.53 -1.51 23.82
N ILE A 331 5.60 -2.31 23.75
CA ILE A 331 5.77 -3.51 24.61
C ILE A 331 5.82 -3.11 26.10
N ILE A 332 6.62 -2.10 26.45
CA ILE A 332 6.71 -1.58 27.82
C ILE A 332 5.32 -1.12 28.31
N CYS A 333 4.58 -0.40 27.46
CA CYS A 333 3.23 0.05 27.76
C CYS A 333 2.25 -1.12 27.97
N ILE A 334 2.29 -2.18 27.14
CA ILE A 334 1.49 -3.40 27.33
C ILE A 334 1.82 -4.06 28.68
N ILE A 335 3.10 -4.18 29.02
CA ILE A 335 3.54 -4.77 30.30
C ILE A 335 3.04 -3.90 31.46
N TYR A 336 3.15 -2.58 31.35
CA TYR A 336 2.67 -1.63 32.36
C TYR A 336 1.15 -1.72 32.56
N GLN A 337 0.37 -1.72 31.48
CA GLN A 337 -1.09 -1.89 31.52
C GLN A 337 -1.49 -3.18 32.25
N ARG A 338 -0.79 -4.29 31.96
CA ARG A 338 -1.09 -5.60 32.56
C ARG A 338 -0.66 -5.68 34.02
N LYS A 339 0.55 -5.23 34.35
CA LYS A 339 1.17 -5.44 35.68
C LYS A 339 0.78 -4.36 36.69
N VAL A 340 0.68 -3.10 36.25
CA VAL A 340 0.39 -1.94 37.11
C VAL A 340 -1.08 -1.57 37.04
N LEU A 341 -1.64 -1.34 35.84
CA LEU A 341 -3.05 -0.95 35.69
C LEU A 341 -4.04 -2.13 35.79
N LYS A 342 -3.53 -3.37 35.86
CA LYS A 342 -4.31 -4.62 35.95
C LYS A 342 -5.37 -4.78 34.85
N LYS A 343 -5.13 -4.23 33.66
CA LYS A 343 -6.06 -4.32 32.53
C LYS A 343 -5.89 -5.58 31.71
N ASP A 344 -7.00 -6.01 31.11
CA ASP A 344 -6.95 -6.98 30.02
C ASP A 344 -6.67 -6.27 28.70
N ASN A 345 -5.51 -6.56 28.13
CA ASN A 345 -5.00 -5.93 26.91
C ASN A 345 -4.70 -6.98 25.83
N ILE A 346 -5.45 -8.09 25.84
CA ILE A 346 -5.29 -9.19 24.89
C ILE A 346 -5.52 -8.75 23.45
N PHE A 347 -6.43 -7.80 23.23
CA PHE A 347 -6.70 -7.23 21.91
C PHE A 347 -5.45 -6.51 21.38
N GLU A 348 -4.87 -5.61 22.17
CA GLU A 348 -3.70 -4.81 21.83
C GLU A 348 -2.48 -5.70 21.56
N ILE A 349 -2.30 -6.77 22.35
CA ILE A 349 -1.23 -7.76 22.12
C ILE A 349 -1.39 -8.43 20.76
N TYR A 350 -2.57 -8.98 20.46
CA TYR A 350 -2.80 -9.68 19.19
C TYR A 350 -2.75 -8.74 17.99
N LEU A 351 -3.23 -7.51 18.14
CA LEU A 351 -3.15 -6.48 17.11
C LEU A 351 -1.69 -6.09 16.83
N LEU A 352 -0.89 -5.81 17.88
CA LEU A 352 0.53 -5.46 17.73
C LEU A 352 1.31 -6.60 17.06
N VAL A 353 1.15 -7.83 17.56
CA VAL A 353 1.81 -9.02 16.99
C VAL A 353 1.36 -9.25 15.55
N GLY A 354 0.06 -9.15 15.27
CA GLY A 354 -0.48 -9.35 13.92
C GLY A 354 0.03 -8.31 12.92
N MET A 355 0.07 -7.03 13.31
CA MET A 355 0.63 -5.96 12.47
C MET A 355 2.14 -6.12 12.25
N PHE A 356 2.88 -6.51 13.30
CA PHE A 356 4.32 -6.75 13.22
C PHE A 356 4.65 -7.93 12.30
N LEU A 357 3.97 -9.06 12.48
CA LEU A 357 4.11 -10.22 11.60
C LEU A 357 3.66 -9.91 10.17
N GLY A 358 2.63 -9.09 10.02
CA GLY A 358 2.20 -8.55 8.72
C GLY A 358 3.33 -7.81 8.01
N ALA A 359 3.95 -6.83 8.67
CA ALA A 359 5.07 -6.08 8.10
C ALA A 359 6.29 -6.98 7.79
N ILE A 360 6.69 -7.83 8.73
CA ILE A 360 7.84 -8.73 8.53
C ILE A 360 7.58 -9.76 7.43
N SER A 361 6.34 -10.18 7.20
CA SER A 361 6.03 -11.19 6.17
C SER A 361 6.63 -10.84 4.80
N TRP A 362 6.60 -9.57 4.41
CA TRP A 362 7.19 -9.12 3.14
C TRP A 362 8.72 -9.14 3.18
N LEU A 363 9.33 -8.70 4.27
CA LEU A 363 10.79 -8.74 4.45
C LEU A 363 11.34 -10.16 4.35
N LEU A 364 10.54 -11.16 4.73
CA LEU A 364 10.90 -12.57 4.61
C LEU A 364 10.67 -13.12 3.19
N LEU A 365 9.46 -12.91 2.64
CA LEU A 365 9.07 -13.47 1.35
C LEU A 365 9.80 -12.80 0.17
N ALA A 366 10.04 -11.50 0.27
CA ALA A 366 10.74 -10.68 -0.72
C ALA A 366 12.10 -10.22 -0.18
N LYS A 367 12.83 -11.12 0.48
CA LYS A 367 14.11 -10.82 1.16
C LYS A 367 15.13 -10.10 0.25
N PRO A 368 15.45 -10.58 -0.96
CA PRO A 368 16.51 -9.92 -1.75
C PRO A 368 16.07 -8.55 -2.27
N HIS A 369 14.76 -8.39 -2.55
CA HIS A 369 14.19 -7.09 -2.91
C HIS A 369 14.27 -6.13 -1.71
N SER A 370 13.96 -6.62 -0.51
CA SER A 370 14.07 -5.82 0.71
C SER A 370 15.51 -5.47 1.06
N TYR A 371 16.48 -6.32 0.74
CA TYR A 371 17.89 -6.03 0.93
C TYR A 371 18.36 -4.82 0.09
N ILE A 372 17.92 -4.74 -1.17
CA ILE A 372 18.32 -3.68 -2.10
C ILE A 372 17.51 -2.38 -1.86
N HIS A 373 16.20 -2.51 -1.64
CA HIS A 373 15.27 -1.39 -1.70
C HIS A 373 14.94 -0.76 -0.34
N THR A 374 15.98 -0.48 0.46
CA THR A 374 15.86 0.19 1.76
C THR A 374 15.35 1.62 1.67
N HIS A 375 15.42 2.25 0.50
CA HIS A 375 14.91 3.60 0.25
C HIS A 375 13.39 3.66 0.03
N ILE A 376 12.69 2.52 -0.09
CA ILE A 376 11.22 2.46 -0.29
C ILE A 376 10.53 1.52 0.70
N ASN A 377 11.13 0.39 1.06
CA ASN A 377 10.42 -0.68 1.78
C ASN A 377 10.15 -0.39 3.26
N PHE A 378 10.69 0.69 3.85
CA PHE A 378 10.32 1.09 5.21
C PHE A 378 8.82 1.45 5.34
N VAL A 379 8.16 1.79 4.23
CA VAL A 379 6.72 2.09 4.21
C VAL A 379 5.86 0.96 4.78
N ILE A 380 6.31 -0.30 4.72
CA ILE A 380 5.56 -1.45 5.26
C ILE A 380 5.25 -1.30 6.77
N TRP A 381 6.11 -0.62 7.53
CA TRP A 381 5.88 -0.36 8.95
C TRP A 381 4.75 0.65 9.18
N TYR A 382 4.48 1.49 8.19
CA TYR A 382 3.44 2.52 8.21
C TYR A 382 2.11 2.01 7.61
N MET A 383 2.00 0.71 7.33
CA MET A 383 0.77 0.03 6.91
C MET A 383 -0.05 -0.51 8.10
N GLY A 384 -0.05 0.20 9.23
CA GLY A 384 -0.83 -0.12 10.43
C GLY A 384 0.00 -0.45 11.67
N PHE A 385 1.27 -0.85 11.52
CA PHE A 385 2.13 -1.20 12.67
C PHE A 385 2.50 0.03 13.51
N MET A 386 3.07 1.07 12.90
CA MET A 386 3.45 2.30 13.62
C MET A 386 2.22 3.00 14.23
N GLN A 387 1.08 2.97 13.53
CA GLN A 387 -0.22 3.44 14.02
C GLN A 387 -0.62 2.72 15.31
N THR A 388 -0.46 1.39 15.33
CA THR A 388 -0.78 0.54 16.49
C THR A 388 0.16 0.81 17.66
N CYS A 389 1.47 0.95 17.41
CA CYS A 389 2.44 1.31 18.44
C CYS A 389 2.10 2.65 19.10
N LEU A 390 1.82 3.68 18.30
CA LEU A 390 1.43 4.99 18.82
C LEU A 390 0.14 4.91 19.64
N TYR A 391 -0.86 4.16 19.16
CA TYR A 391 -2.11 3.95 19.87
C TYR A 391 -1.89 3.35 21.26
N ILE A 392 -1.10 2.29 21.36
CA ILE A 392 -0.82 1.62 22.64
C ILE A 392 -0.15 2.59 23.62
N VAL A 393 0.83 3.36 23.15
CA VAL A 393 1.54 4.34 23.98
C VAL A 393 0.59 5.46 24.43
N LEU A 394 -0.14 6.07 23.49
CA LEU A 394 -1.08 7.16 23.76
C LEU A 394 -2.17 6.72 24.73
N ASN A 395 -2.77 5.56 24.49
CA ASN A 395 -3.83 5.02 25.34
C ASN A 395 -3.32 4.79 26.77
N THR A 396 -2.12 4.24 26.93
CA THR A 396 -1.50 4.03 28.26
C THR A 396 -1.27 5.35 28.99
N MET A 397 -0.77 6.38 28.31
CA MET A 397 -0.53 7.70 28.91
C MET A 397 -1.81 8.38 29.37
N LEU A 398 -2.87 8.32 28.57
CA LEU A 398 -4.16 8.92 28.89
C LEU A 398 -4.85 8.17 30.03
N GLU A 399 -4.81 6.84 30.02
CA GLU A 399 -5.36 6.02 31.10
C GLU A 399 -4.67 6.28 32.43
N LYS A 400 -3.34 6.40 32.46
CA LYS A 400 -2.59 6.76 33.68
C LYS A 400 -3.05 8.09 34.26
N LYS A 401 -3.45 9.05 33.42
CA LYS A 401 -3.92 10.38 33.83
C LYS A 401 -5.43 10.45 34.07
N ASN A 402 -6.17 9.35 33.92
CA ASN A 402 -7.64 9.31 33.92
C ASN A 402 -8.29 10.29 32.93
N ILE A 403 -7.61 10.59 31.82
CA ILE A 403 -8.13 11.47 30.77
C ILE A 403 -8.86 10.62 29.73
N LYS A 404 -10.13 10.95 29.46
CA LYS A 404 -10.90 10.38 28.34
C LYS A 404 -11.01 11.41 27.24
N LEU A 405 -10.52 11.07 26.05
CA LEU A 405 -10.82 11.84 24.84
C LEU A 405 -12.21 11.42 24.34
N SER A 406 -13.18 12.32 24.40
CA SER A 406 -14.52 12.13 23.86
C SER A 406 -14.90 13.31 22.97
N ILE A 407 -15.47 13.02 21.82
CA ILE A 407 -16.24 14.00 21.06
C ILE A 407 -17.67 13.85 21.55
N GLU A 408 -18.26 14.92 22.09
CA GLU A 408 -19.69 14.92 22.42
C GLU A 408 -20.47 14.60 21.14
N LYS A 409 -21.20 13.48 21.16
CA LYS A 409 -22.15 13.16 20.09
C LYS A 409 -23.34 14.10 20.27
N THR A 410 -23.37 15.18 19.51
CA THR A 410 -24.61 15.94 19.32
C THR A 410 -25.55 15.07 18.49
N GLU A 411 -26.69 14.71 19.08
CA GLU A 411 -27.72 13.82 18.48
C GLU A 411 -28.24 14.32 17.12
#